data_AF-A0A353C4D0-F1
#
_entry.id   AF-A0A353C4D0-F1
#
_cell.length_a   1.000
_cell.length_b   1.000
_cell.length_c   1.000
_cell.angle_alpha   90.00
_cell.angle_beta   90.00
_cell.angle_gamma   90.00
#
_symmetry.space_group_name_H-M   'P 1'
#
loop_
_entity.id
_entity.type
_entity.pdbx_description
1 polymer ?
#
loop_
_entity_poly.entity_id
_entity_poly.type
_entity_poly.pdbx_seq_one_letter_code
_entity_poly.pdbx_strand_id
1 'polypeptide(L)'
;MNDIADAVGIVKASLYSHYSGKDDLFLAVGEDFLCDFAVLSDRLFGVSENMNFPDKLHYIFTEYIFHYLRNPLLINFASQSIKFVPDELTQSFLPKYQKLEEDYRRRLTVIFTEGMRQGIIRPGEPGKKAWSFKSTRDGVLTWMLVAQMGEETIEEFWNDFWFGMAERDESLQ
;
A
#
# COMPACT_ATOMS: atom_id res chain seq x y z
N MET A 1 -22.72 -16.51 7.12
CA MET A 1 -22.30 -17.87 6.70
C MET A 1 -23.24 -18.43 5.65
N ASN A 2 -24.57 -18.47 5.88
CA ASN A 2 -25.53 -18.90 4.84
C ASN A 2 -25.37 -18.07 3.56
N ASP A 3 -25.47 -16.74 3.67
CA ASP A 3 -25.37 -15.84 2.51
C ASP A 3 -24.05 -15.99 1.73
N ILE A 4 -22.96 -16.30 2.43
CA ILE A 4 -21.64 -16.53 1.81
C ILE A 4 -21.65 -17.85 1.05
N ALA A 5 -22.20 -18.92 1.64
CA ALA A 5 -22.31 -20.23 1.03
C ALA A 5 -23.16 -20.16 -0.25
N ASP A 6 -24.31 -19.47 -0.16
CA ASP A 6 -25.22 -19.27 -1.29
C ASP A 6 -24.56 -18.45 -2.40
N ALA A 7 -23.82 -17.40 -2.07
CA ALA A 7 -23.13 -16.54 -3.04
C ALA A 7 -22.03 -17.27 -3.84
N VAL A 8 -21.38 -18.28 -3.26
CA VAL A 8 -20.31 -19.06 -3.92
C VAL A 8 -20.77 -20.45 -4.37
N GLY A 9 -22.06 -20.76 -4.23
CA GLY A 9 -22.66 -22.01 -4.70
C GLY A 9 -22.23 -23.27 -3.94
N ILE A 10 -21.88 -23.16 -2.65
CA ILE A 10 -21.49 -24.29 -1.80
C ILE A 10 -22.46 -24.48 -0.64
N VAL A 11 -22.42 -25.65 0.01
CA VAL A 11 -23.22 -25.88 1.22
C VAL A 11 -22.57 -25.25 2.44
N LYS A 12 -23.39 -24.72 3.36
CA LYS A 12 -22.93 -24.14 4.64
C LYS A 12 -21.94 -25.04 5.39
N ALA A 13 -22.17 -26.35 5.40
CA ALA A 13 -21.30 -27.32 6.06
C ALA A 13 -19.85 -27.30 5.53
N SER A 14 -19.66 -27.03 4.23
CA SER A 14 -18.33 -26.91 3.63
C SER A 14 -17.58 -25.66 4.10
N LEU A 15 -18.28 -24.57 4.42
CA LEU A 15 -17.61 -23.42 5.05
C LEU A 15 -17.14 -23.76 6.47
N TYR A 16 -17.97 -24.46 7.24
CA TYR A 16 -17.63 -24.84 8.61
C TYR A 16 -16.52 -25.90 8.72
N SER A 17 -16.25 -26.66 7.65
CA SER A 17 -15.09 -27.55 7.62
C SER A 17 -13.75 -26.81 7.50
N HIS A 18 -13.77 -25.54 7.06
CA HIS A 18 -12.58 -24.71 6.91
C HIS A 18 -12.50 -23.57 7.94
N TYR A 19 -13.65 -23.04 8.38
CA TYR A 19 -13.71 -21.89 9.27
C TYR A 19 -14.70 -22.14 10.40
N SER A 20 -14.27 -21.91 11.63
CA SER A 20 -15.09 -22.06 12.84
C SER A 20 -16.28 -21.09 12.89
N GLY A 21 -16.23 -19.98 12.16
CA GLY A 21 -17.30 -19.00 12.05
C GLY A 21 -16.98 -17.86 11.10
N LYS A 22 -17.85 -16.83 11.10
CA LYS A 22 -17.68 -15.63 10.26
C LYS A 22 -16.41 -14.85 10.64
N ASP A 23 -16.09 -14.81 11.93
CA ASP A 23 -14.94 -14.08 12.46
C ASP A 23 -13.63 -14.73 12.00
N ASP A 24 -13.57 -16.05 12.02
CA ASP A 24 -12.43 -16.84 11.54
C ASP A 24 -12.22 -16.67 10.03
N LEU A 25 -13.30 -16.70 9.25
CA LEU A 25 -13.27 -16.39 7.82
C LEU A 25 -12.80 -14.94 7.57
N PHE A 26 -13.27 -13.97 8.36
CA PHE A 26 -12.85 -12.58 8.27
C PHE A 26 -11.34 -12.43 8.54
N LEU A 27 -10.84 -13.08 9.59
CA LEU A 27 -9.42 -13.09 9.92
C LEU A 27 -8.59 -13.74 8.81
N ALA A 28 -9.07 -14.81 8.18
CA ALA A 28 -8.40 -15.44 7.05
C ALA A 28 -8.23 -14.48 5.86
N VAL A 29 -9.27 -13.72 5.50
CA VAL A 29 -9.17 -12.68 4.46
C VAL A 29 -8.21 -11.55 4.87
N GLY A 30 -8.16 -11.23 6.17
CA GLY A 30 -7.16 -10.32 6.72
C GLY A 30 -5.73 -10.83 6.51
N GLU A 31 -5.46 -12.11 6.79
CA GLU A 31 -4.14 -12.71 6.54
C GLU A 31 -3.79 -12.72 5.05
N ASP A 32 -4.76 -12.93 4.15
CA ASP A 32 -4.52 -12.83 2.71
C ASP A 32 -4.04 -11.42 2.32
N PHE A 33 -4.64 -10.37 2.88
CA PHE A 33 -4.16 -9.00 2.68
C PHE A 33 -2.75 -8.77 3.25
N LEU A 34 -2.45 -9.30 4.45
CA LEU A 34 -1.11 -9.17 5.03
C LEU A 34 -0.05 -9.86 4.16
N CYS A 35 -0.36 -11.04 3.64
CA CYS A 35 0.50 -11.78 2.73
C CYS A 35 0.71 -11.01 1.42
N ASP A 36 -0.37 -10.52 0.82
CA ASP A 36 -0.34 -9.70 -0.39
C ASP A 36 0.54 -8.45 -0.21
N PHE A 37 0.34 -7.71 0.88
CA PHE A 37 1.13 -6.51 1.19
C PHE A 37 2.62 -6.84 1.40
N ALA A 38 2.94 -7.94 2.10
CA ALA A 38 4.32 -8.36 2.32
C ALA A 38 5.02 -8.73 1.00
N VAL A 39 4.36 -9.55 0.17
CA VAL A 39 4.88 -9.95 -1.15
C VAL A 39 5.03 -8.75 -2.08
N LEU A 40 4.04 -7.85 -2.10
CA LEU A 40 4.10 -6.62 -2.86
C LEU A 40 5.28 -5.76 -2.42
N SER A 41 5.42 -5.50 -1.11
CA SER A 41 6.52 -4.73 -0.53
C SER A 41 7.88 -5.29 -0.99
N ASP A 42 8.10 -6.60 -0.81
CA ASP A 42 9.36 -7.23 -1.20
C ASP A 42 9.63 -7.14 -2.70
N ARG A 43 8.61 -7.31 -3.54
CA ARG A 43 8.71 -7.10 -4.99
C ARG A 43 9.10 -5.66 -5.33
N LEU A 44 8.41 -4.67 -4.75
CA LEU A 44 8.59 -3.25 -5.09
C LEU A 44 10.03 -2.81 -4.82
N PHE A 45 10.54 -3.10 -3.64
CA PHE A 45 11.90 -2.74 -3.25
C PHE A 45 12.97 -3.62 -3.91
N GLY A 46 12.69 -4.91 -4.14
CA GLY A 46 13.64 -5.82 -4.79
C GLY A 46 13.86 -5.48 -6.26
N VAL A 47 12.79 -5.23 -7.02
CA VAL A 47 12.90 -4.87 -8.45
C VAL A 47 13.52 -3.49 -8.63
N SER A 48 13.18 -2.54 -7.75
CA SER A 48 13.68 -1.17 -7.86
C SER A 48 15.11 -0.98 -7.35
N GLU A 49 15.72 -1.97 -6.69
CA GLU A 49 17.04 -1.84 -6.04
C GLU A 49 18.11 -1.23 -6.95
N ASN A 50 18.17 -1.70 -8.20
CA ASN A 50 19.16 -1.31 -9.20
C ASN A 50 18.71 -0.17 -10.14
N MET A 51 17.50 0.37 -9.95
CA MET A 51 17.04 1.53 -10.71
C MET A 51 17.78 2.79 -10.26
N ASN A 52 17.89 3.77 -11.15
CA ASN A 52 18.31 5.11 -10.76
C ASN A 52 17.30 5.71 -9.76
N PHE A 53 17.71 6.73 -9.02
CA PHE A 53 16.95 7.20 -7.86
C PHE A 53 15.52 7.70 -8.20
N PRO A 54 15.31 8.56 -9.22
CA PRO A 54 13.97 8.97 -9.63
C PRO A 54 13.09 7.78 -10.05
N ASP A 55 13.60 6.90 -10.92
CA ASP A 55 12.85 5.76 -11.45
C ASP A 55 12.48 4.77 -10.35
N LYS A 56 13.36 4.59 -9.35
CA LYS A 56 13.11 3.75 -8.16
C LYS A 56 11.86 4.21 -7.40
N LEU A 57 11.77 5.51 -7.09
CA LEU A 57 10.63 6.04 -6.34
C LEU A 57 9.36 6.07 -7.19
N HIS A 58 9.49 6.39 -8.48
CA HIS A 58 8.38 6.32 -9.44
C HIS A 58 7.80 4.90 -9.49
N TYR A 59 8.65 3.89 -9.72
CA TYR A 59 8.24 2.49 -9.77
C TYR A 59 7.55 2.05 -8.48
N ILE A 60 8.12 2.37 -7.31
CA ILE A 60 7.50 2.03 -6.01
C ILE A 60 6.13 2.69 -5.87
N PHE A 61 5.97 3.92 -6.37
CA PHE A 61 4.72 4.67 -6.29
C PHE A 61 3.65 4.07 -7.21
N THR A 62 3.97 3.91 -8.49
CA THR A 62 3.02 3.49 -9.53
C THR A 62 2.65 2.03 -9.39
N GLU A 63 3.61 1.12 -9.20
CA GLU A 63 3.32 -0.32 -9.11
C GLU A 63 2.55 -0.71 -7.86
N TYR A 64 2.72 0.03 -6.75
CA TYR A 64 1.85 -0.15 -5.58
C TYR A 64 0.40 0.20 -5.92
N ILE A 65 0.20 1.33 -6.61
CA ILE A 65 -1.13 1.82 -6.98
C ILE A 65 -1.76 0.86 -8.01
N PHE A 66 -1.03 0.48 -9.06
CA PHE A 66 -1.51 -0.44 -10.09
C PHE A 66 -1.89 -1.80 -9.53
N HIS A 67 -1.10 -2.34 -8.60
CA HIS A 67 -1.42 -3.61 -7.93
C HIS A 67 -2.83 -3.59 -7.32
N TYR A 68 -3.17 -2.50 -6.63
CA TYR A 68 -4.47 -2.36 -5.96
C TYR A 68 -5.58 -1.78 -6.83
N LEU A 69 -5.28 -1.04 -7.89
CA LEU A 69 -6.27 -0.62 -8.87
C LEU A 69 -6.80 -1.81 -9.68
N ARG A 70 -5.91 -2.71 -10.10
CA ARG A 70 -6.27 -3.90 -10.89
C ARG A 70 -7.10 -4.91 -10.10
N ASN A 71 -6.87 -5.00 -8.78
CA ASN A 71 -7.65 -5.85 -7.90
C ASN A 71 -7.89 -5.16 -6.54
N PRO A 72 -8.97 -4.37 -6.42
CA PRO A 72 -9.19 -3.52 -5.26
C PRO A 72 -9.80 -4.25 -4.06
N LEU A 73 -10.18 -5.52 -4.20
CA LEU A 73 -10.96 -6.24 -3.18
C LEU A 73 -10.23 -6.31 -1.83
N LEU A 74 -8.94 -6.69 -1.83
CA LEU A 74 -8.17 -6.85 -0.60
C LEU A 74 -7.89 -5.50 0.08
N ILE A 75 -7.51 -4.46 -0.66
CA ILE A 75 -7.26 -3.13 -0.06
C ILE A 75 -8.54 -2.48 0.43
N ASN A 76 -9.67 -2.67 -0.25
CA ASN A 76 -10.98 -2.19 0.19
C ASN A 76 -11.41 -2.93 1.45
N PHE A 77 -11.23 -4.25 1.51
CA PHE A 77 -11.48 -5.04 2.70
C PHE A 77 -10.63 -4.53 3.88
N ALA A 78 -9.31 -4.40 3.71
CA ALA A 78 -8.41 -3.96 4.76
C ALA A 78 -8.73 -2.54 5.25
N SER A 79 -8.95 -1.60 4.33
CA SER A 79 -9.24 -0.20 4.68
C SER A 79 -10.58 -0.03 5.40
N GLN A 80 -11.60 -0.80 5.04
CA GLN A 80 -12.88 -0.81 5.75
C GLN A 80 -12.74 -1.52 7.11
N SER A 81 -12.00 -2.62 7.15
CA SER A 81 -11.75 -3.40 8.35
C SER A 81 -11.07 -2.58 9.43
N ILE A 82 -10.01 -1.84 9.08
CA ILE A 82 -9.28 -0.99 10.02
C ILE A 82 -10.15 0.17 10.55
N LYS A 83 -11.13 0.66 9.78
CA LYS A 83 -11.92 1.85 10.12
C LYS A 83 -13.23 1.56 10.84
N PHE A 84 -13.87 0.43 10.54
CA PHE A 84 -15.28 0.20 10.88
C PHE A 84 -15.54 -1.11 11.64
N VAL A 85 -14.53 -1.96 11.81
CA VAL A 85 -14.68 -3.24 12.53
C VAL A 85 -14.25 -3.06 13.99
N PRO A 86 -14.97 -3.65 14.97
CA PRO A 86 -14.60 -3.58 16.38
C PRO A 86 -13.17 -4.05 16.64
N ASP A 87 -12.53 -3.44 17.63
CA ASP A 87 -11.14 -3.70 18.00
C ASP A 87 -10.92 -5.19 18.31
N GLU A 88 -11.89 -5.86 18.95
CA GLU A 88 -11.78 -7.27 19.33
C GLU A 88 -11.54 -8.19 18.13
N LEU A 89 -12.10 -7.86 16.96
CA LEU A 89 -11.96 -8.67 15.75
C LEU A 89 -10.69 -8.30 14.96
N THR A 90 -10.14 -7.11 15.16
CA THR A 90 -8.91 -6.66 14.48
C THR A 90 -7.65 -6.79 15.35
N GLN A 91 -7.78 -7.12 16.64
CA GLN A 91 -6.68 -7.24 17.60
C GLN A 91 -5.54 -8.17 17.16
N SER A 92 -5.83 -9.24 16.42
CA SER A 92 -4.81 -10.17 15.91
C SER A 92 -4.19 -9.72 14.58
N PHE A 93 -4.93 -8.94 13.80
CA PHE A 93 -4.57 -8.48 12.45
C PHE A 93 -3.80 -7.15 12.48
N LEU A 94 -4.27 -6.17 13.25
CA LEU A 94 -3.75 -4.81 13.24
C LEU A 94 -2.28 -4.72 13.67
N PRO A 95 -1.80 -5.42 14.72
CA PRO A 95 -0.37 -5.39 15.08
C PRO A 95 0.52 -5.99 13.98
N LYS A 96 0.05 -7.01 13.26
CA LYS A 96 0.80 -7.60 12.13
C LYS A 96 0.90 -6.62 10.97
N TYR A 97 -0.22 -5.97 10.63
CA TYR A 97 -0.25 -4.91 9.63
C TYR A 97 0.70 -3.76 10.00
N GLN A 98 0.62 -3.26 11.24
CA GLN A 98 1.48 -2.19 11.74
C GLN A 98 2.97 -2.55 11.64
N LYS A 99 3.34 -3.80 11.92
CA LYS A 99 4.71 -4.28 11.78
C LYS A 99 5.18 -4.29 10.32
N LEU A 100 4.34 -4.74 9.38
CA LEU A 100 4.66 -4.70 7.95
C LEU A 100 4.80 -3.26 7.45
N GLU A 101 3.90 -2.37 7.88
CA GLU A 101 3.93 -0.95 7.56
C GLU A 101 5.16 -0.24 8.13
N GLU A 102 5.57 -0.60 9.34
CA GLU A 102 6.80 -0.08 9.95
C GLU A 102 8.04 -0.50 9.13
N ASP A 103 8.12 -1.76 8.69
CA ASP A 103 9.21 -2.22 7.83
C ASP A 103 9.22 -1.49 6.48
N TYR A 104 8.06 -1.37 5.83
CA TYR A 104 7.89 -0.62 4.59
C TYR A 104 8.40 0.82 4.73
N ARG A 105 7.97 1.51 5.80
CA ARG A 105 8.39 2.88 6.09
C ARG A 105 9.88 2.99 6.38
N ARG A 106 10.46 2.02 7.09
CA ARG A 106 11.91 1.98 7.39
C ARG A 106 12.72 1.87 6.09
N ARG A 107 12.29 1.02 5.15
CA ARG A 107 12.93 0.86 3.83
C ARG A 107 12.83 2.15 3.01
N LEU A 108 11.67 2.80 2.96
CA LEU A 108 11.53 4.13 2.35
C LEU A 108 12.43 5.18 3.01
N THR A 109 12.53 5.19 4.34
CA THR A 109 13.38 6.14 5.08
C THR A 109 14.85 6.00 4.69
N VAL A 110 15.33 4.77 4.45
CA VAL A 110 16.69 4.52 3.95
C VAL A 110 16.86 5.11 2.54
N ILE A 111 15.90 4.88 1.64
CA ILE A 111 15.91 5.47 0.28
C ILE A 111 15.96 6.99 0.36
N PHE A 112 15.10 7.62 1.16
CA PHE A 112 15.09 9.08 1.28
C PHE A 112 16.37 9.65 1.88
N THR A 113 16.96 8.97 2.86
CA THR A 113 18.27 9.34 3.41
C THR A 113 19.33 9.37 2.31
N GLU A 114 19.36 8.34 1.45
CA GLU A 114 20.32 8.26 0.36
C GLU A 114 20.09 9.35 -0.71
N GLY A 115 18.83 9.59 -1.09
CA GLY A 115 18.50 10.63 -2.05
C GLY A 115 18.87 12.04 -1.59
N MET A 116 18.71 12.32 -0.30
CA MET A 116 19.17 13.58 0.30
C MET A 116 20.69 13.68 0.28
N ARG A 117 21.41 12.59 0.59
CA ARG A 117 22.88 12.55 0.56
C ARG A 117 23.43 12.81 -0.85
N GLN A 118 22.74 12.31 -1.87
CA GLN A 118 23.09 12.51 -3.28
C GLN A 118 22.67 13.88 -3.84
N GLY A 119 21.94 14.70 -3.05
CA GLY A 119 21.40 15.98 -3.52
C GLY A 119 20.27 15.84 -4.55
N ILE A 120 19.62 14.67 -4.64
CA ILE A 120 18.49 14.41 -5.54
C ILE A 120 17.17 14.81 -4.87
N ILE A 121 17.08 14.63 -3.55
CA ILE A 121 15.90 14.99 -2.75
C ILE A 121 16.22 16.18 -1.86
N ARG A 122 15.27 17.12 -1.77
CA ARG A 122 15.42 18.31 -0.91
C ARG A 122 15.73 17.94 0.55
N PRO A 123 16.68 18.64 1.21
CA PRO A 123 16.99 18.46 2.61
C PRO A 123 15.76 18.46 3.50
N GLY A 124 15.83 17.67 4.57
CA GLY A 124 14.75 17.55 5.55
C GLY A 124 14.95 16.35 6.46
N GLU A 125 13.86 15.92 7.09
CA GLU A 125 13.85 14.70 7.91
C GLU A 125 13.40 13.52 7.02
N PRO A 126 14.23 12.48 6.82
CA PRO A 126 13.93 11.37 5.92
C PRO A 126 12.64 10.62 6.26
N GLY A 127 12.33 10.44 7.55
CA GLY A 127 11.11 9.80 8.02
C GLY A 127 9.86 10.58 7.61
N LYS A 128 9.88 11.92 7.69
CA LYS A 128 8.81 12.80 7.22
C LYS A 128 8.65 12.71 5.70
N LYS A 129 9.73 12.60 4.92
CA LYS A 129 9.62 12.37 3.46
C LYS A 129 8.97 11.02 3.16
N ALA A 130 9.37 9.97 3.88
CA ALA A 130 8.76 8.64 3.76
C ALA A 130 7.25 8.68 4.08
N TRP A 131 6.87 9.41 5.13
CA TRP A 131 5.47 9.65 5.46
C TRP A 131 4.72 10.41 4.37
N SER A 132 5.27 11.52 3.87
CA SER A 132 4.64 12.29 2.79
C SER A 132 4.45 11.44 1.53
N PHE A 133 5.47 10.67 1.14
CA PHE A 133 5.39 9.74 0.01
C PHE A 133 4.24 8.75 0.17
N LYS A 134 4.20 8.06 1.32
CA LYS A 134 3.17 7.06 1.61
C LYS A 134 1.77 7.69 1.63
N SER A 135 1.61 8.80 2.36
CA SER A 135 0.32 9.48 2.48
C SER A 135 -0.20 9.98 1.14
N THR A 136 0.68 10.52 0.29
CA THR A 136 0.29 10.92 -1.07
C THR A 136 -0.10 9.70 -1.91
N ARG A 137 0.72 8.65 -1.92
CA ARG A 137 0.43 7.42 -2.67
C ARG A 137 -0.90 6.78 -2.27
N ASP A 138 -1.14 6.63 -0.96
CA ASP A 138 -2.37 6.03 -0.43
C ASP A 138 -3.59 6.94 -0.70
N GLY A 139 -3.41 8.26 -0.64
CA GLY A 139 -4.43 9.24 -1.01
C GLY A 139 -4.79 9.19 -2.49
N VAL A 140 -3.79 9.11 -3.38
CA VAL A 140 -3.98 8.96 -4.82
C VAL A 140 -4.69 7.65 -5.13
N LEU A 141 -4.23 6.51 -4.58
CA LEU A 141 -4.92 5.22 -4.73
C LEU A 141 -6.39 5.32 -4.32
N THR A 142 -6.65 5.87 -3.13
CA THR A 142 -8.01 6.02 -2.60
C THR A 142 -8.88 6.87 -3.54
N TRP A 143 -8.35 7.98 -4.03
CA TRP A 143 -9.08 8.85 -4.95
C TRP A 143 -9.34 8.18 -6.29
N MET A 144 -8.33 7.56 -6.89
CA MET A 144 -8.48 6.83 -8.16
C MET A 144 -9.50 5.71 -8.06
N LEU A 145 -9.55 4.97 -6.95
CA LEU A 145 -10.57 3.95 -6.70
C LEU A 145 -11.99 4.54 -6.61
N VAL A 146 -12.15 5.65 -5.89
CA VAL A 146 -13.47 6.30 -5.72
C VAL A 146 -13.95 6.94 -7.02
N ALA A 147 -13.06 7.62 -7.74
CA ALA A 147 -13.35 8.29 -8.99
C ALA A 147 -13.30 7.36 -10.21
N GLN A 148 -12.98 6.08 -10.02
CA GLN A 148 -12.83 5.06 -11.07
C GLN A 148 -11.88 5.52 -12.20
N MET A 149 -10.76 6.12 -11.81
CA MET A 149 -9.74 6.61 -12.74
C MET A 149 -8.90 5.45 -13.26
N GLY A 150 -8.49 5.53 -14.53
CA GLY A 150 -7.59 4.57 -15.13
C GLY A 150 -6.12 4.81 -14.76
N GLU A 151 -5.27 3.82 -15.03
CA GLU A 151 -3.83 3.87 -14.75
C GLU A 151 -3.14 5.03 -15.48
N GLU A 152 -3.66 5.47 -16.62
CA GLU A 152 -3.12 6.55 -17.44
C GLU A 152 -3.03 7.90 -16.71
N THR A 153 -3.81 8.11 -15.64
CA THR A 153 -3.81 9.38 -14.90
C THR A 153 -2.70 9.45 -13.85
N ILE A 154 -1.96 8.36 -13.61
CA ILE A 154 -1.01 8.30 -12.50
C ILE A 154 0.15 9.30 -12.64
N GLU A 155 0.56 9.54 -13.88
CA GLU A 155 1.70 10.42 -14.17
C GLU A 155 1.40 11.87 -13.79
N GLU A 156 0.14 12.29 -13.86
CA GLU A 156 -0.27 13.64 -13.42
C GLU A 156 0.00 13.82 -11.93
N PHE A 157 -0.42 12.86 -11.10
CA PHE A 157 -0.18 12.89 -9.65
C PHE A 157 1.31 12.75 -9.30
N TRP A 158 2.02 11.89 -10.03
CA TRP A 158 3.44 11.67 -9.80
C TRP A 158 4.26 12.92 -10.10
N ASN A 159 4.01 13.58 -11.24
CA ASN A 159 4.79 14.75 -11.66
C ASN A 159 4.69 15.89 -10.65
N ASP A 160 3.48 16.18 -10.15
CA ASP A 160 3.26 17.20 -9.11
C ASP A 160 3.94 16.84 -7.79
N PHE A 161 3.84 15.58 -7.38
CA PHE A 161 4.49 15.09 -6.17
C PHE A 161 6.03 15.15 -6.29
N TRP A 162 6.58 14.69 -7.42
CA TRP A 162 8.01 14.68 -7.70
C TRP A 162 8.58 16.09 -7.76
N PHE A 163 7.89 17.02 -8.42
CA PHE A 163 8.27 18.44 -8.44
C PHE A 163 8.33 19.04 -7.03
N GLY A 164 7.41 18.62 -6.16
CA GLY A 164 7.41 18.96 -4.75
C GLY A 164 8.51 18.27 -3.94
N MET A 165 9.24 17.28 -4.46
CA MET A 165 10.15 16.46 -3.66
C MET A 165 11.62 16.57 -4.08
N ALA A 166 11.86 16.65 -5.39
CA ALA A 166 13.19 16.75 -5.98
C ALA A 166 13.91 18.05 -5.58
N GLU A 167 15.23 17.96 -5.40
CA GLU A 167 16.09 19.12 -5.23
C GLU A 167 16.05 20.01 -6.46
N ARG A 168 16.07 21.33 -6.25
CA ARG A 168 16.08 22.31 -7.33
C ARG A 168 17.50 22.68 -7.64
N ASP A 169 17.84 22.65 -8.93
CA ASP A 169 19.04 23.32 -9.40
C ASP A 169 18.74 24.84 -9.47
N GLU A 170 19.12 25.56 -8.43
CA GLU A 170 18.96 27.02 -8.35
C GLU A 170 19.83 27.77 -9.39
N SER A 171 20.68 27.07 -10.16
CA SER A 171 21.50 27.67 -11.22
C SER A 171 20.75 27.97 -12.54
N LEU A 172 19.45 27.63 -12.61
CA LEU A 172 18.59 27.87 -13.78
C LEU A 172 17.50 28.94 -13.57
N GLN A 173 17.60 29.75 -12.51
CA GLN A 173 16.79 30.97 -12.31
C GLN A 173 17.66 32.22 -12.43
#